data_AF-A0A2E9U8F6-F1
#
_entry.id   AF-A0A2E9U8F6-F1
#
_cell.length_a   1.000
_cell.length_b   1.000
_cell.length_c   1.000
_cell.angle_alpha   90.00
_cell.angle_beta   90.00
_cell.angle_gamma   90.00
#
_symmetry.space_group_name_H-M   'P 1'
#
loop_
_entity.id
_entity.type
_entity.pdbx_description
1 polymer ?
#
loop_
_entity_poly.entity_id
_entity_poly.type
_entity_poly.pdbx_seq_one_letter_code
_entity_poly.pdbx_strand_id
1 'polypeptide(L)'
;MTLDQTRSRVSSENGGTGWKSEYHQVLFGLPRVLVVALVFTGAGGTGWYQKLETELMRADLLTNQIANRAADLRAIILPFVIAHSGIVAVIVFGADGLKADGATLALAAWAVLGSLWAAIWTDGCIQDIGACAKDMDDEMANSQIGRNFAKSPFGLFRLINLTVVVLIVVAELMALY
;
A
#
# COMPACT_ATOMS: atom_id res chain seq x y z
N MET A 1 -22.78 -29.46 -6.16
CA MET A 1 -21.61 -29.38 -7.04
C MET A 1 -20.39 -29.33 -6.14
N THR A 2 -19.74 -30.47 -5.95
CA THR A 2 -18.80 -30.75 -4.86
C THR A 2 -17.37 -30.36 -5.25
N LEU A 3 -16.60 -29.89 -4.26
CA LEU A 3 -15.22 -29.35 -4.33
C LEU A 3 -14.20 -30.22 -5.08
N ASP A 4 -14.54 -31.47 -5.35
CA ASP A 4 -13.69 -32.47 -5.99
C ASP A 4 -13.53 -32.22 -7.50
N GLN A 5 -14.58 -31.74 -8.17
CA GLN A 5 -14.52 -31.48 -9.62
C GLN A 5 -13.69 -30.24 -9.97
N THR A 6 -13.65 -29.24 -9.09
CA THR A 6 -12.80 -28.05 -9.24
C THR A 6 -11.32 -28.37 -9.10
N ARG A 7 -10.94 -29.34 -8.26
CA ARG A 7 -9.55 -29.75 -8.04
C ARG A 7 -8.95 -30.47 -9.26
N SER A 8 -9.76 -31.26 -9.97
CA SER A 8 -9.31 -31.99 -11.17
C SER A 8 -9.00 -31.07 -12.37
N ARG A 9 -9.70 -29.94 -12.49
CA ARG A 9 -9.48 -28.97 -13.58
C ARG A 9 -8.21 -28.15 -13.41
N VAL A 10 -7.90 -27.74 -12.17
CA VAL A 10 -6.69 -26.95 -11.88
C VAL A 10 -5.40 -27.75 -12.12
N SER A 11 -5.45 -29.07 -11.92
CA SER A 11 -4.30 -29.96 -12.18
C SER A 11 -3.99 -30.14 -13.67
N SER A 12 -5.01 -30.03 -14.53
CA SER A 12 -4.89 -30.30 -15.97
C SER A 12 -4.44 -29.09 -16.79
N GLU A 13 -4.62 -27.86 -16.31
CA GLU A 13 -4.29 -26.64 -17.07
C GLU A 13 -2.87 -26.13 -16.81
N ASN A 14 -2.24 -26.50 -15.69
CA ASN A 14 -0.87 -26.09 -15.37
C ASN A 14 0.16 -27.13 -15.81
N GLY A 15 0.38 -27.20 -17.13
CA GLY A 15 1.42 -28.00 -17.79
C GLY A 15 2.86 -27.54 -17.49
N GLY A 16 3.23 -27.44 -16.21
CA GLY A 16 4.62 -27.17 -15.82
C GLY A 16 4.76 -26.57 -14.43
N THR A 17 4.72 -27.41 -13.39
CA THR A 17 5.59 -27.38 -12.19
C THR A 17 5.14 -28.48 -11.23
N GLY A 18 5.44 -29.75 -11.53
CA GLY A 18 5.07 -30.90 -10.68
C GLY A 18 5.56 -30.77 -9.23
N TRP A 19 6.69 -30.08 -9.02
CA TRP A 19 7.36 -29.93 -7.74
C TRP A 19 6.55 -29.17 -6.68
N LYS A 20 5.89 -28.05 -7.02
CA LYS A 20 5.09 -27.30 -6.03
C LYS A 20 3.90 -28.13 -5.49
N SER A 21 3.33 -29.02 -6.29
CA SER A 21 2.15 -29.81 -5.89
C SER A 21 2.47 -30.92 -4.88
N GLU A 22 3.65 -31.54 -4.98
CA GLU A 22 4.06 -32.62 -4.09
C GLU A 22 4.42 -32.08 -2.69
N TYR A 23 5.18 -30.97 -2.61
CA TYR A 23 5.59 -30.40 -1.33
C TYR A 23 4.43 -29.81 -0.52
N HIS A 24 3.47 -29.16 -1.19
CA HIS A 24 2.27 -28.66 -0.50
C HIS A 24 1.39 -29.82 0.00
N GLN A 25 1.26 -30.93 -0.74
CA GLN A 25 0.45 -32.06 -0.28
C GLN A 25 1.08 -32.81 0.91
N VAL A 26 2.41 -32.90 0.96
CA VAL A 26 3.12 -33.56 2.08
C VAL A 26 3.07 -32.72 3.36
N LEU A 27 3.21 -31.39 3.27
CA LEU A 27 3.25 -30.51 4.45
C LEU A 27 1.87 -30.25 5.07
N PHE A 28 0.80 -30.16 4.26
CA PHE A 28 -0.57 -29.92 4.77
C PHE A 28 -1.27 -31.21 5.27
N GLY A 29 -0.78 -32.39 4.89
CA GLY A 29 -1.30 -33.68 5.37
C GLY A 29 -0.67 -34.19 6.67
N LEU A 30 0.44 -33.61 7.10
CA LEU A 30 1.17 -34.03 8.30
C LEU A 30 0.74 -33.22 9.53
N PRO A 31 0.52 -33.86 10.68
CA PRO A 31 0.39 -33.18 11.96
C PRO A 31 1.59 -32.23 12.18
N ARG A 32 1.35 -31.01 12.69
CA ARG A 32 2.40 -29.99 12.92
C ARG A 32 3.61 -30.52 13.70
N VAL A 33 3.40 -31.50 14.59
CA VAL A 33 4.45 -32.18 15.38
C VAL A 33 5.40 -33.00 14.50
N LEU A 34 4.91 -33.65 13.45
CA LEU A 34 5.73 -34.45 12.52
C LEU A 34 6.52 -33.56 11.55
N VAL A 35 5.96 -32.42 11.15
CA VAL A 35 6.69 -31.39 10.41
C VAL A 35 7.87 -30.89 11.24
N VAL A 36 7.62 -30.56 12.53
CA VAL A 36 8.66 -30.17 13.48
C VAL A 36 9.68 -31.30 13.70
N ALA A 37 9.27 -32.56 13.80
CA ALA A 37 10.19 -33.69 13.96
C ALA A 37 11.10 -33.93 12.73
N LEU A 38 10.58 -33.72 11.51
CA LEU A 38 11.36 -33.72 10.26
C LEU A 38 12.34 -32.54 10.17
N VAL A 39 12.00 -31.41 10.80
CA VAL A 39 12.90 -30.26 10.99
C VAL A 39 14.06 -30.59 11.91
N PHE A 40 13.79 -31.26 13.04
CA PHE A 40 14.81 -31.56 14.03
C PHE A 40 15.73 -32.73 13.66
N THR A 41 15.33 -33.62 12.76
CA THR A 41 16.12 -34.81 12.39
C THR A 41 17.06 -34.63 11.19
N GLY A 42 17.07 -33.46 10.54
CA GLY A 42 18.09 -33.11 9.53
C GLY A 42 18.09 -33.98 8.26
N ALA A 43 17.04 -34.78 8.03
CA ALA A 43 17.00 -35.75 6.92
C ALA A 43 16.84 -35.11 5.53
N GLY A 44 16.55 -33.81 5.46
CA GLY A 44 16.70 -33.01 4.24
C GLY A 44 17.67 -31.88 4.53
N GLY A 45 18.73 -31.73 3.75
CA GLY A 45 19.81 -30.75 3.99
C GLY A 45 19.32 -29.34 4.32
N THR A 46 20.02 -28.64 5.22
CA THR A 46 19.63 -27.35 5.82
C THR A 46 19.21 -26.22 4.86
N GLY A 47 19.57 -26.30 3.57
CA GLY A 47 19.33 -25.23 2.59
C GLY A 47 17.85 -24.97 2.24
N TRP A 48 16.96 -25.96 2.35
CA TRP A 48 15.55 -25.74 1.98
C TRP A 48 14.73 -25.03 3.07
N TYR A 49 15.07 -25.22 4.35
CA TYR A 49 14.48 -24.45 5.44
C TYR A 49 14.86 -22.98 5.36
N GLN A 50 16.15 -22.72 5.16
CA GLN A 50 16.67 -21.36 5.06
C GLN A 50 16.04 -20.62 3.87
N LYS A 51 15.80 -21.34 2.76
CA LYS A 51 15.07 -20.80 1.61
C LYS A 51 13.61 -20.53 1.93
N LEU A 52 12.89 -21.46 2.57
CA LEU A 52 11.49 -21.27 2.97
C LEU A 52 11.32 -20.11 3.97
N GLU A 53 12.20 -20.02 4.96
CA GLU A 53 12.22 -18.93 5.94
C GLU A 53 12.45 -17.58 5.25
N THR A 54 13.38 -17.52 4.29
CA THR A 54 13.65 -16.29 3.53
C THR A 54 12.43 -15.87 2.70
N GLU A 55 11.76 -16.80 2.02
CA GLU A 55 10.56 -16.52 1.22
C GLU A 55 9.39 -16.05 2.10
N LEU A 56 9.16 -16.72 3.24
CA LEU A 56 8.13 -16.31 4.20
C LEU A 56 8.42 -14.92 4.77
N MET A 57 9.67 -14.67 5.17
CA MET A 57 10.11 -13.35 5.65
C MET A 57 9.91 -12.26 4.59
N ARG A 58 10.20 -12.55 3.31
CA ARG A 58 10.00 -11.59 2.21
C ARG A 58 8.52 -11.26 2.02
N ALA A 59 7.64 -12.25 2.04
CA ALA A 59 6.20 -12.07 1.90
C ALA A 59 5.60 -11.26 3.07
N ASP A 60 6.06 -11.51 4.29
CA ASP A 60 5.65 -10.76 5.47
C ASP A 60 6.13 -9.30 5.39
N LEU A 61 7.38 -9.05 5.00
CA LEU A 61 7.90 -7.70 4.80
C LEU A 61 7.10 -6.92 3.76
N LEU A 62 6.78 -7.55 2.62
CA LEU A 62 5.98 -6.94 1.57
C LEU A 62 4.59 -6.56 2.06
N THR A 63 3.91 -7.49 2.74
CA THR A 63 2.54 -7.29 3.24
C THR A 63 2.50 -6.21 4.32
N ASN A 64 3.47 -6.22 5.24
CA ASN A 64 3.60 -5.21 6.29
C ASN A 64 3.90 -3.83 5.71
N GLN A 65 4.78 -3.73 4.71
CA GLN A 65 5.11 -2.47 4.08
C GLN A 65 3.89 -1.86 3.37
N ILE A 66 3.16 -2.65 2.58
CA ILE A 66 1.92 -2.21 1.93
C ILE A 66 0.89 -1.76 2.98
N ALA A 67 0.71 -2.54 4.05
CA ALA A 67 -0.24 -2.21 5.12
C ALA A 67 0.11 -0.89 5.82
N ASN A 68 1.39 -0.66 6.13
CA ASN A 68 1.86 0.57 6.76
C ASN A 68 1.65 1.78 5.85
N ARG A 69 2.08 1.72 4.58
CA ARG A 69 1.89 2.83 3.64
C ARG A 69 0.42 3.11 3.35
N ALA A 70 -0.42 2.08 3.30
CA ALA A 70 -1.86 2.25 3.18
C ALA A 70 -2.48 2.88 4.45
N ALA A 71 -1.97 2.56 5.63
CA ALA A 71 -2.38 3.21 6.88
C ALA A 71 -1.99 4.69 6.88
N ASP A 72 -0.77 5.02 6.46
CA ASP A 72 -0.29 6.41 6.36
C ASP A 72 -1.14 7.25 5.39
N LEU A 73 -1.54 6.68 4.24
CA LEU A 73 -2.46 7.35 3.31
C LEU A 73 -3.83 7.62 3.92
N ARG A 74 -4.35 6.73 4.78
CA ARG A 74 -5.62 6.96 5.47
C ARG A 74 -5.48 7.99 6.59
N ALA A 75 -4.33 7.98 7.27
CA ALA A 75 -4.06 8.86 8.39
C ALA A 75 -3.92 10.33 7.98
N ILE A 76 -3.47 10.62 6.75
CA ILE A 76 -3.24 12.00 6.31
C ILE A 76 -4.50 12.74 5.83
N ILE A 77 -5.54 12.01 5.39
CA ILE A 77 -6.75 12.62 4.81
C ILE A 77 -7.50 13.48 5.83
N LEU A 78 -7.76 12.96 7.03
CA LEU A 78 -8.53 13.68 8.04
C LEU A 78 -7.84 14.97 8.52
N PRO A 79 -6.55 14.96 8.93
CA PRO A 79 -5.84 16.19 9.29
C PRO A 79 -5.80 17.21 8.15
N PHE A 80 -5.62 16.76 6.90
CA PHE A 80 -5.59 17.64 5.73
C PHE A 80 -6.92 18.36 5.56
N VAL A 81 -8.05 17.63 5.60
CA VAL A 81 -9.39 18.23 5.48
C VAL A 81 -9.67 19.19 6.62
N ILE A 82 -9.30 18.83 7.86
CA ILE A 82 -9.50 19.69 9.03
C ILE A 82 -8.68 20.99 8.91
N ALA A 83 -7.41 20.89 8.48
CA ALA A 83 -6.55 22.06 8.32
C ALA A 83 -7.12 23.05 7.28
N HIS A 84 -7.52 22.56 6.10
CA HIS A 84 -8.07 23.40 5.04
C HIS A 84 -9.47 23.95 5.39
N SER A 85 -10.30 23.15 6.06
CA SER A 85 -11.57 23.64 6.60
C SER A 85 -11.34 24.76 7.63
N GLY A 86 -10.28 24.66 8.43
CA GLY A 86 -9.84 25.70 9.36
C GLY A 86 -9.43 26.99 8.64
N ILE A 87 -8.66 26.90 7.57
CA ILE A 87 -8.26 28.06 6.74
C ILE A 87 -9.51 28.75 6.18
N VAL A 88 -10.43 27.99 5.58
CA VAL A 88 -11.69 28.52 5.05
C VAL A 88 -12.53 29.19 6.15
N ALA A 89 -12.62 28.58 7.33
CA ALA A 89 -13.34 29.18 8.46
C ALA A 89 -12.72 30.52 8.89
N VAL A 90 -11.39 30.61 8.93
CA VAL A 90 -10.68 31.86 9.24
C VAL A 90 -10.92 32.91 8.17
N ILE A 91 -10.98 32.54 6.88
CA ILE A 91 -11.31 33.47 5.80
C ILE A 91 -12.74 34.01 5.95
N VAL A 92 -13.71 33.14 6.22
CA VAL A 92 -15.14 33.51 6.32
C VAL A 92 -15.44 34.35 7.57
N PHE A 93 -14.84 34.01 8.71
CA PHE A 93 -15.18 34.62 10.00
C PHE A 93 -14.11 35.57 10.57
N GLY A 94 -12.89 35.58 10.02
CA GLY A 94 -11.73 36.29 10.57
C GLY A 94 -11.51 37.71 10.03
N ALA A 95 -12.55 38.37 9.52
CA ALA A 95 -12.47 39.62 8.76
C ALA A 95 -11.66 40.77 9.42
N ASP A 96 -11.58 40.83 10.75
CA ASP A 96 -10.77 41.84 11.45
C ASP A 96 -9.30 41.42 11.66
N GLY A 97 -9.02 40.12 11.79
CA GLY A 97 -7.67 39.58 11.95
C GLY A 97 -6.89 39.52 10.64
N LEU A 98 -7.57 39.34 9.51
CA LEU A 98 -6.99 39.31 8.17
C LEU A 98 -6.58 40.69 7.63
N LYS A 99 -6.94 41.78 8.32
CA LYS A 99 -6.48 43.15 7.97
C LYS A 99 -5.00 43.37 8.34
N ALA A 100 -4.43 42.53 9.20
CA ALA A 100 -3.02 42.56 9.52
C ALA A 100 -2.23 41.78 8.47
N ASP A 101 -1.30 42.45 7.80
CA ASP A 101 -0.48 41.91 6.71
C ASP A 101 0.26 40.61 7.11
N GLY A 102 0.67 40.51 8.38
CA GLY A 102 1.31 39.32 8.93
C GLY A 102 0.38 38.10 9.09
N ALA A 103 -0.91 38.30 9.37
CA ALA A 103 -1.86 37.20 9.56
C ALA A 103 -2.24 36.55 8.22
N THR A 104 -2.46 37.37 7.20
CA THR A 104 -2.70 36.93 5.82
C THR A 104 -1.49 36.19 5.28
N LEU A 105 -0.28 36.71 5.48
CA LEU A 105 0.95 36.04 5.08
C LEU A 105 1.13 34.69 5.80
N ALA A 106 0.86 34.62 7.10
CA ALA A 106 0.98 33.38 7.87
C ALA A 106 -0.01 32.31 7.40
N LEU A 107 -1.27 32.69 7.11
CA LEU A 107 -2.28 31.79 6.57
C LEU A 107 -1.92 31.30 5.16
N ALA A 108 -1.48 32.20 4.28
CA ALA A 108 -1.02 31.85 2.94
C ALA A 108 0.19 30.91 2.99
N ALA A 109 1.17 31.19 3.87
CA ALA A 109 2.33 30.34 4.05
C ALA A 109 1.94 28.96 4.58
N TRP A 110 1.00 28.87 5.53
CA TRP A 110 0.50 27.60 6.05
C TRP A 110 -0.27 26.80 4.99
N ALA A 111 -1.15 27.45 4.22
CA ALA A 111 -1.88 26.83 3.12
C ALA A 111 -0.91 26.19 2.12
N VAL A 112 0.14 26.91 1.72
CA VAL A 112 1.13 26.44 0.75
C VAL A 112 2.04 25.37 1.35
N LEU A 113 2.69 25.63 2.48
CA LEU A 113 3.71 24.74 3.06
C LEU A 113 3.07 23.46 3.62
N GLY A 114 1.93 23.58 4.30
CA GLY A 114 1.18 22.43 4.82
C GLY A 114 0.70 21.51 3.70
N SER A 115 0.22 22.10 2.60
CA SER A 115 -0.19 21.37 1.41
C SER A 115 0.98 20.70 0.68
N LEU A 116 2.10 21.40 0.53
CA LEU A 116 3.29 20.84 -0.10
C LEU A 116 3.82 19.64 0.71
N TRP A 117 3.87 19.77 2.04
CA TRP A 117 4.24 18.67 2.92
C TRP A 117 3.33 17.46 2.75
N ALA A 118 2.01 17.67 2.76
CA ALA A 118 1.03 16.60 2.57
C ALA A 118 1.13 15.95 1.18
N ALA A 119 1.38 16.75 0.14
CA ALA A 119 1.54 16.26 -1.22
C ALA A 119 2.78 15.37 -1.36
N ILE A 120 3.94 15.78 -0.83
CA ILE A 120 5.18 15.00 -0.85
C ILE A 120 5.00 13.67 -0.09
N TRP A 121 4.38 13.73 1.09
CA TRP A 121 4.14 12.53 1.90
C TRP A 121 3.25 11.52 1.18
N THR A 122 2.14 12.00 0.63
CA THR A 122 1.16 11.17 -0.10
C THR A 122 1.78 10.59 -1.38
N ASP A 123 2.57 11.39 -2.11
CA ASP A 123 3.29 10.93 -3.29
C ASP A 123 4.31 9.83 -2.96
N GLY A 124 5.06 9.99 -1.87
CA GLY A 124 5.99 8.96 -1.36
C GLY A 124 5.28 7.65 -1.03
N CYS A 125 4.14 7.71 -0.34
CA CYS A 125 3.35 6.52 -0.03
C CYS A 125 2.83 5.82 -1.29
N ILE A 126 2.37 6.57 -2.30
CA ILE A 126 1.90 5.99 -3.57
C ILE A 126 3.06 5.34 -4.34
N GLN A 127 4.25 5.95 -4.32
CA GLN A 127 5.45 5.38 -4.92
C GLN A 127 5.85 4.05 -4.24
N ASP A 128 5.86 4.02 -2.90
CA ASP A 128 6.20 2.82 -2.14
C ASP A 128 5.22 1.67 -2.42
N ILE A 129 3.92 1.97 -2.45
CA ILE A 129 2.87 0.99 -2.80
C ILE A 129 3.04 0.50 -4.24
N GLY A 130 3.38 1.39 -5.18
CA GLY A 130 3.68 1.03 -6.56
C GLY A 130 4.96 0.20 -6.72
N ALA A 131 5.96 0.39 -5.84
CA ALA A 131 7.15 -0.45 -5.79
C ALA A 131 6.81 -1.85 -5.26
N CYS A 132 6.00 -1.94 -4.20
CA CYS A 132 5.51 -3.22 -3.70
C CYS A 132 4.72 -4.01 -4.75
N ALA A 133 4.04 -3.34 -5.69
CA ALA A 133 3.38 -4.00 -6.82
C ALA A 133 4.37 -4.74 -7.75
N LYS A 134 5.62 -4.28 -7.84
CA LYS A 134 6.67 -4.90 -8.64
C LYS A 134 7.39 -6.03 -7.92
N ASP A 135 7.35 -6.02 -6.59
CA ASP A 135 8.00 -7.01 -5.73
C ASP A 135 7.08 -8.19 -5.35
N MET A 136 5.86 -8.24 -5.89
CA MET A 136 4.95 -9.38 -5.73
C MET A 136 5.57 -10.67 -6.28
N ASP A 137 5.32 -11.78 -5.60
CA ASP A 137 5.69 -13.12 -6.07
C ASP A 137 4.74 -13.60 -7.19
N ASP A 138 5.15 -14.62 -7.93
CA ASP A 138 4.41 -15.13 -9.09
C ASP A 138 2.99 -15.60 -8.73
N GLU A 139 2.78 -16.10 -7.51
CA GLU A 139 1.47 -16.56 -7.05
C GLU A 139 0.52 -15.37 -6.84
N MET A 140 0.95 -14.34 -6.11
CA MET A 140 0.16 -13.12 -5.90
C MET A 140 -0.06 -12.37 -7.21
N ALA A 141 0.96 -12.27 -8.06
CA ALA A 141 0.89 -11.58 -9.34
C ALA A 141 -0.14 -12.22 -10.29
N ASN A 142 -0.30 -13.55 -10.27
CA ASN A 142 -1.28 -14.28 -11.08
C ASN A 142 -2.70 -14.28 -10.50
N SER A 143 -2.85 -13.91 -9.22
CA SER A 143 -4.16 -13.73 -8.60
C SER A 143 -4.97 -12.62 -9.30
N GLN A 144 -6.28 -12.61 -9.10
CA GLN A 144 -7.14 -11.54 -9.63
C GLN A 144 -6.80 -10.17 -9.01
N ILE A 145 -6.40 -10.17 -7.72
CA ILE A 145 -6.03 -8.96 -6.99
C ILE A 145 -4.71 -8.41 -7.53
N GLY A 146 -3.68 -9.26 -7.64
CA GLY A 146 -2.36 -8.86 -8.16
C GLY A 146 -2.41 -8.36 -9.60
N ARG A 147 -3.23 -8.97 -10.47
CA ARG A 147 -3.44 -8.48 -11.84
C ARG A 147 -4.10 -7.11 -11.90
N ASN A 148 -5.06 -6.83 -11.01
CA ASN A 148 -5.64 -5.49 -10.90
C ASN A 148 -4.62 -4.50 -10.35
N PHE A 149 -3.85 -4.91 -9.35
CA PHE A 149 -2.85 -4.09 -8.71
C PHE A 149 -1.72 -3.68 -9.68
N ALA A 150 -1.21 -4.63 -10.48
CA ALA A 150 -0.21 -4.39 -11.50
C ALA A 150 -0.69 -3.45 -12.63
N LYS A 151 -2.00 -3.43 -12.92
CA LYS A 151 -2.62 -2.53 -13.90
C LYS A 151 -2.91 -1.14 -13.35
N SER A 152 -2.72 -0.92 -12.04
CA SER A 152 -3.08 0.34 -11.41
C SER A 152 -2.23 1.49 -11.96
N PRO A 153 -2.83 2.58 -12.43
CA PRO A 153 -2.10 3.71 -12.98
C PRO A 153 -1.55 4.58 -11.83
N PHE A 154 -0.55 4.08 -11.10
CA PHE A 154 0.05 4.79 -9.95
C PHE A 154 0.54 6.19 -10.33
N GLY A 155 1.10 6.37 -11.53
CA GLY A 155 1.49 7.69 -12.04
C GLY A 155 0.31 8.67 -12.19
N LEU A 156 -0.88 8.17 -12.58
CA LEU A 156 -2.07 8.99 -12.67
C LEU A 156 -2.58 9.41 -11.28
N PHE A 157 -2.56 8.51 -10.30
CA PHE A 157 -2.95 8.85 -8.93
C PHE A 157 -2.04 9.92 -8.32
N ARG A 158 -0.74 9.86 -8.60
CA ARG A 158 0.23 10.90 -8.22
C ARG A 158 -0.10 12.25 -8.84
N LEU A 159 -0.40 12.26 -10.14
CA LEU A 159 -0.78 13.49 -10.86
C LEU A 159 -2.08 14.10 -10.32
N ILE A 160 -3.11 13.28 -10.11
CA ILE A 160 -4.39 13.73 -9.57
C ILE A 160 -4.20 14.27 -8.16
N ASN A 161 -3.44 13.59 -7.30
CA ASN A 161 -3.15 14.06 -5.95
C ASN A 161 -2.51 15.45 -5.97
N LEU A 162 -1.45 15.64 -6.74
CA LEU A 162 -0.78 16.93 -6.87
C LEU A 162 -1.74 18.01 -7.40
N THR A 163 -2.53 17.66 -8.42
CA THR A 163 -3.47 18.60 -9.06
C THR A 163 -4.55 19.06 -8.08
N VAL A 164 -5.15 18.13 -7.33
CA VAL A 164 -6.19 18.47 -6.33
C VAL A 164 -5.62 19.38 -5.24
N VAL A 165 -4.43 19.06 -4.73
CA VAL A 165 -3.78 19.89 -3.71
C VAL A 165 -3.50 21.30 -4.24
N VAL A 166 -2.95 21.42 -5.46
CA VAL A 166 -2.70 22.73 -6.09
C VAL A 166 -3.99 23.52 -6.26
N LEU A 167 -5.07 22.89 -6.73
CA LEU A 167 -6.36 23.56 -6.90
C LEU A 167 -6.93 24.07 -5.58
N ILE A 168 -6.81 23.31 -4.49
CA ILE A 168 -7.24 23.73 -3.16
C ILE A 168 -6.46 24.96 -2.70
N VAL A 169 -5.13 24.91 -2.78
CA VAL A 169 -4.28 26.04 -2.35
C VAL A 169 -4.56 27.29 -3.20
N VAL A 170 -4.69 27.14 -4.52
CA VAL A 170 -5.02 28.27 -5.40
C VAL A 170 -6.37 28.88 -5.04
N ALA A 171 -7.38 28.05 -4.75
CA ALA A 171 -8.69 28.53 -4.30
C ALA A 171 -8.61 29.30 -2.97
N GLU A 172 -7.83 28.82 -2.00
CA GLU A 172 -7.63 29.49 -0.72
C GLU A 172 -6.87 30.81 -0.88
N LEU A 173 -5.83 30.85 -1.71
CA LEU A 173 -5.07 32.07 -1.98
C LEU A 173 -5.92 33.11 -2.70
N MET A 174 -6.75 32.71 -3.68
CA MET A 174 -7.70 33.61 -4.34
C MET A 174 -8.79 34.14 -3.39
N ALA A 175 -9.06 33.44 -2.30
CA ALA A 175 -10.01 33.90 -1.29
C ALA A 175 -9.36 34.81 -0.23
N LEU A 176 -8.03 34.73 -0.07
CA LEU A 176 -7.26 35.55 0.86
C LEU A 176 -6.86 36.93 0.31
N TYR A 177 -6.71 37.07 -1.02
CA TYR A 177 -6.28 38.29 -1.72
C TYR A 177 -7.37 38.81 -2.65
#